data_AF-A0A392SUF4-F1
#
_entry.id   AF-A0A392SUF4-F1
#
_cell.length_a   1.000
_cell.length_b   1.000
_cell.length_c   1.000
_cell.angle_alpha   90.00
_cell.angle_beta   90.00
_cell.angle_gamma   90.00
#
_symmetry.space_group_name_H-M   'P 1'
#
loop_
_entity.id
_entity.type
_entity.pdbx_description
1 polymer ?
#
loop_
_entity_poly.entity_id
_entity_poly.type
_entity_poly.pdbx_seq_one_letter_code
_entity_poly.pdbx_strand_id
1 'polypeptide(L)'
;VVVTVPAYFNNSQRQATKDAGLIAGLNVVRIINEPTAAALAYGLDKKATDDCKVLIFDLGGGTFDVSLLTIDGGFFDVMATAGDTHLGGEDFDNIVVN
;
A
#
# COMPACT_ATOMS: atom_id res chain seq x y z
N VAL A 1 -15.80 5.17 -4.50
CA VAL A 1 -14.64 5.05 -3.60
C VAL A 1 -13.46 4.42 -4.34
N VAL A 2 -12.25 4.74 -3.94
CA VAL A 2 -11.01 4.03 -4.32
C VAL A 2 -10.51 3.36 -3.06
N VAL A 3 -10.10 2.09 -3.15
CA VAL A 3 -9.69 1.29 -1.98
C VAL A 3 -8.25 0.83 -2.19
N THR A 4 -7.44 0.93 -1.13
CA THR A 4 -6.08 0.41 -1.09
C THR A 4 -6.08 -1.05 -0.66
N VAL A 5 -5.11 -1.82 -1.15
CA VAL A 5 -4.83 -3.20 -0.70
C VAL A 5 -3.32 -3.42 -0.60
N PRO A 6 -2.87 -4.42 0.17
CA PRO A 6 -1.46 -4.79 0.23
C PRO A 6 -0.90 -5.09 -1.16
N ALA A 7 0.36 -4.73 -1.40
CA ALA A 7 0.98 -4.86 -2.72
C ALA A 7 1.02 -6.32 -3.21
N TYR A 8 1.18 -7.27 -2.29
CA TYR A 8 1.27 -8.70 -2.56
C TYR A 8 -0.09 -9.39 -2.78
N PHE A 9 -1.22 -8.68 -2.67
CA PHE A 9 -2.53 -9.26 -2.93
C PHE A 9 -2.64 -9.78 -4.37
N ASN A 10 -3.05 -11.04 -4.49
CA ASN A 10 -3.34 -11.65 -5.79
C ASN A 10 -4.69 -11.18 -6.34
N ASN A 11 -4.98 -11.54 -7.60
CA ASN A 11 -6.22 -11.12 -8.28
C ASN A 11 -7.50 -11.56 -7.56
N SER A 12 -7.49 -12.73 -6.93
CA SER A 12 -8.65 -13.25 -6.19
C SER A 12 -8.94 -12.40 -4.95
N GLN A 13 -7.90 -12.09 -4.17
CA GLN A 13 -8.02 -11.25 -2.97
C GLN A 13 -8.45 -9.81 -3.32
N ARG A 14 -7.95 -9.26 -4.44
CA ARG A 14 -8.39 -7.95 -4.96
C ARG A 14 -9.86 -7.96 -5.35
N GLN A 15 -10.31 -9.00 -6.04
CA GLN A 15 -11.70 -9.14 -6.43
C GLN A 15 -12.60 -9.28 -5.19
N ALA A 16 -12.21 -10.11 -4.22
CA ALA A 16 -12.93 -10.27 -2.96
C ALA A 16 -13.09 -8.92 -2.22
N THR A 17 -12.05 -8.09 -2.18
CA THR A 17 -12.12 -6.75 -1.58
C THR A 17 -13.09 -5.83 -2.32
N LYS A 18 -13.09 -5.88 -3.67
CA LYS A 18 -14.02 -5.11 -4.50
C LYS A 18 -15.46 -5.55 -4.29
N ASP A 19 -15.70 -6.85 -4.23
CA ASP A 19 -17.03 -7.43 -4.01
C ASP A 19 -17.55 -7.09 -2.62
N ALA A 20 -16.70 -7.13 -1.60
CA ALA A 20 -17.05 -6.69 -0.25
C ALA A 20 -17.52 -5.22 -0.23
N GLY A 21 -16.84 -4.34 -0.97
CA GLY A 21 -17.28 -2.95 -1.14
C GLY A 21 -18.65 -2.85 -1.84
N LEU A 22 -18.90 -3.65 -2.87
CA LEU A 22 -20.20 -3.69 -3.55
C LEU A 22 -21.32 -4.17 -2.62
N ILE A 23 -21.08 -5.22 -1.83
CA ILE A 23 -22.02 -5.75 -0.82
C ILE A 23 -22.34 -4.68 0.22
N ALA A 24 -21.35 -3.86 0.60
CA ALA A 24 -21.53 -2.73 1.50
C ALA A 24 -22.24 -1.52 0.84
N GLY A 25 -22.69 -1.63 -0.42
CA GLY A 25 -23.36 -0.57 -1.16
C GLY A 25 -22.41 0.52 -1.69
N LEU A 26 -21.10 0.28 -1.71
CA LEU A 26 -20.11 1.22 -2.21
C LEU A 26 -19.85 1.00 -3.70
N ASN A 27 -19.83 2.10 -4.46
CA ASN A 27 -19.30 2.07 -5.82
C ASN A 27 -17.75 2.04 -5.78
N VAL A 28 -17.15 0.85 -5.84
CA VAL A 28 -15.69 0.66 -5.86
C VAL A 28 -15.14 0.91 -7.26
N VAL A 29 -14.65 2.13 -7.48
CA VAL A 29 -14.18 2.63 -8.79
C VAL A 29 -12.83 2.01 -9.16
N ARG A 30 -11.94 1.82 -8.18
CA ARG A 30 -10.60 1.28 -8.39
C ARG A 30 -10.05 0.65 -7.12
N ILE A 31 -9.27 -0.42 -7.29
CA ILE A 31 -8.37 -0.97 -6.29
C ILE A 31 -6.95 -0.53 -6.66
N ILE A 32 -6.21 0.00 -5.70
CA ILE A 32 -4.80 0.41 -5.88
C ILE A 32 -3.93 -0.21 -4.77
N ASN A 33 -2.63 -0.28 -4.99
CA ASN A 33 -1.71 -0.76 -3.96
C ASN A 33 -1.47 0.33 -2.90
N GLU A 34 -1.35 -0.08 -1.65
CA GLU A 34 -0.94 0.79 -0.53
C GLU A 34 0.34 1.58 -0.81
N PRO A 35 1.48 0.97 -1.21
CA PRO A 35 2.69 1.74 -1.47
C PRO A 35 2.51 2.72 -2.63
N THR A 36 1.72 2.39 -3.65
CA THR A 36 1.43 3.34 -4.74
C THR A 36 0.60 4.53 -4.24
N ALA A 37 -0.38 4.30 -3.36
CA ALA A 37 -1.18 5.36 -2.77
C ALA A 37 -0.34 6.28 -1.88
N ALA A 38 0.55 5.71 -1.06
CA ALA A 38 1.49 6.48 -0.24
C ALA A 38 2.48 7.28 -1.09
N ALA A 39 3.00 6.69 -2.19
CA ALA A 39 3.86 7.40 -3.13
C ALA A 39 3.14 8.58 -3.80
N LEU A 40 1.90 8.37 -4.24
CA LEU A 40 1.05 9.42 -4.82
C LEU A 40 0.87 10.58 -3.84
N ALA A 41 0.57 10.28 -2.58
CA ALA A 41 0.45 11.30 -1.54
C ALA A 41 1.75 12.10 -1.36
N TYR A 42 2.89 11.41 -1.31
CA TYR A 42 4.21 12.04 -1.19
C TYR A 42 4.57 12.91 -2.40
N GLY A 43 4.40 12.38 -3.62
CA GLY A 43 4.78 13.07 -4.86
C GLY A 43 3.91 14.29 -5.16
N LEU A 44 2.62 14.26 -4.80
CA LEU A 44 1.71 15.41 -4.93
C LEU A 44 2.10 16.56 -4.00
N ASP A 45 2.47 16.25 -2.75
CA ASP A 45 2.80 17.28 -1.75
C ASP A 45 4.15 17.94 -2.03
N LYS A 46 5.14 17.15 -2.48
CA LYS A 46 6.51 17.65 -2.69
C LYS A 46 6.73 18.41 -3.99
N LYS A 47 5.73 18.51 -4.88
CA LYS A 47 5.88 18.99 -6.27
C LYS A 47 7.17 18.45 -6.89
N ALA A 48 7.40 17.14 -6.74
CA ALA A 48 8.63 16.50 -7.19
C ALA A 48 8.70 16.60 -8.72
N THR A 49 9.39 17.62 -9.22
CA THR A 49 9.64 17.84 -10.65
C THR A 49 10.81 17.02 -11.17
N ASP A 50 11.61 16.47 -10.25
CA ASP A 50 12.87 15.82 -10.55
C ASP A 50 12.77 14.33 -10.20
N ASP A 51 13.44 13.50 -11.02
CA ASP A 51 13.57 12.06 -10.82
C ASP A 51 14.08 11.76 -9.41
N CYS A 52 13.22 11.15 -8.58
CA CYS A 52 13.61 10.75 -7.24
C CYS A 52 13.23 9.30 -6.94
N LYS A 53 14.11 8.65 -6.17
CA LYS A 53 13.87 7.33 -5.61
C LYS A 53 13.29 7.48 -4.22
N VAL A 54 12.17 6.82 -3.97
CA VAL A 54 11.46 6.85 -2.70
C VAL A 54 11.39 5.43 -2.15
N LEU A 55 11.78 5.27 -0.89
CA LEU A 55 11.54 4.06 -0.13
C LEU A 55 10.29 4.28 0.72
N ILE A 56 9.32 3.38 0.58
CA ILE A 56 8.14 3.32 1.43
C ILE A 56 8.37 2.23 2.45
N PHE A 57 8.18 2.60 3.71
CA PHE A 57 8.23 1.72 4.86
C PHE A 57 6.83 1.72 5.47
N ASP A 58 6.14 0.58 5.37
CA ASP A 58 4.79 0.39 5.89
C ASP A 58 4.82 -0.72 6.95
N LEU A 59 4.72 -0.34 8.22
CA LEU A 59 4.63 -1.28 9.35
C LEU A 59 3.24 -1.13 9.95
N GLY A 60 2.34 -2.02 9.52
CA GLY A 60 0.95 -2.02 9.91
C GLY A 60 0.67 -2.85 11.16
N GLY A 61 -0.60 -3.23 11.32
CA GLY A 61 -1.06 -4.03 12.45
C GLY A 61 -0.62 -5.50 12.40
N GLY A 62 -0.58 -6.11 11.22
CA GLY A 62 -0.18 -7.52 11.06
C GLY A 62 0.76 -7.77 9.89
N THR A 63 1.16 -6.73 9.16
CA THR A 63 2.02 -6.84 7.99
C THR A 63 3.09 -5.76 8.02
N PHE A 64 4.24 -6.10 7.46
CA PHE A 64 5.35 -5.21 7.26
C PHE A 64 5.76 -5.26 5.79
N ASP A 65 5.62 -4.14 5.09
CA ASP A 65 5.92 -4.03 3.67
C ASP A 65 6.91 -2.89 3.40
N VAL A 66 7.86 -3.15 2.51
CA VAL A 66 8.85 -2.19 2.04
C VAL A 66 8.84 -2.16 0.52
N SER A 67 8.63 -0.98 -0.06
CA SER A 67 8.64 -0.77 -1.51
C SER A 67 9.64 0.29 -1.91
N LEU A 68 10.42 0.04 -2.96
CA LEU A 68 11.25 1.04 -3.61
C LEU A 68 10.53 1.50 -4.88
N LEU A 69 10.36 2.81 -5.02
CA LEU A 69 9.69 3.43 -6.16
C LEU A 69 10.57 4.51 -6.79
N THR A 70 10.36 4.73 -8.08
CA THR A 70 10.84 5.91 -8.79
C THR A 70 9.67 6.82 -9.13
N ILE A 71 9.87 8.11 -8.89
CA ILE A 71 8.93 9.17 -9.26
C ILE A 71 9.62 10.03 -10.31
N ASP A 72 9.04 10.09 -11.51
CA ASP A 72 9.50 10.90 -12.64
C ASP A 72 8.29 11.60 -13.26
N GLY A 73 8.24 12.94 -13.18
CA GLY A 73 7.22 13.72 -13.92
C GLY A 73 5.77 13.34 -13.62
N GLY A 74 5.47 12.81 -12.42
CA GLY A 74 4.14 12.31 -12.05
C GLY A 74 3.87 10.84 -12.43
N PHE A 75 4.82 10.15 -13.05
CA PHE A 75 4.83 8.70 -13.15
C PHE A 75 5.43 8.08 -11.89
N PHE A 76 4.76 7.05 -11.38
CA PHE A 76 5.16 6.30 -10.21
C PHE A 76 5.38 4.86 -10.63
N ASP A 77 6.63 4.39 -10.58
CA ASP A 77 6.98 3.02 -10.93
C ASP A 77 7.53 2.27 -9.71
N VAL A 78 7.06 1.04 -9.52
CA VAL A 78 7.45 0.20 -8.39
C VAL A 78 8.63 -0.66 -8.84
N MET A 79 9.82 -0.35 -8.34
CA MET A 79 11.04 -1.08 -8.70
C MET A 79 11.13 -2.43 -7.99
N ALA A 80 10.77 -2.46 -6.71
CA ALA A 80 10.84 -3.65 -5.88
C ALA A 80 9.86 -3.54 -4.72
N THR A 81 9.39 -4.68 -4.23
CA THR A 81 8.62 -4.79 -3.00
C THR A 81 9.00 -6.07 -2.28
N ALA A 82 9.20 -5.98 -0.97
CA ALA A 82 9.49 -7.09 -0.07
C ALA A 82 8.85 -6.81 1.30
N GLY A 83 8.80 -7.80 2.18
CA GLY A 83 8.15 -7.63 3.47
C GLY A 83 7.96 -8.94 4.22
N ASP A 84 7.24 -8.85 5.33
CA ASP A 84 6.75 -9.97 6.12
C ASP A 84 5.23 -9.83 6.32
N THR A 85 4.49 -10.86 5.89
CA THR A 85 3.02 -10.88 5.94
C THR A 85 2.46 -11.28 7.30
N HIS A 86 3.33 -11.56 8.28
CA HIS A 86 2.98 -11.96 9.64
C HIS A 86 3.83 -11.22 10.68
N LEU A 87 4.19 -9.97 10.39
CA LEU A 87 4.89 -9.08 11.32
C LEU A 87 4.16 -7.75 11.38
N GLY A 88 3.76 -7.30 12.56
CA GLY A 88 3.14 -5.99 12.74
C GLY A 88 2.97 -5.59 14.20
N GLY A 89 2.14 -4.57 14.43
CA GLY A 89 1.80 -4.09 15.76
C GLY A 89 1.22 -5.16 16.70
N GLU A 90 0.53 -6.18 16.17
CA GLU A 90 0.01 -7.30 16.96
C GLU A 90 1.13 -8.07 17.67
N ASP A 91 2.29 -8.24 17.02
CA ASP A 91 3.44 -8.88 17.66
C ASP A 91 3.98 -8.04 18.82
N PHE A 92 3.96 -6.72 18.68
CA PHE A 92 4.39 -5.81 19.74
C PHE A 92 3.41 -5.83 20.91
N ASP A 93 2.11 -5.82 20.62
CA ASP A 93 1.06 -5.97 21.63
C ASP A 93 1.23 -7.29 22.39
N ASN A 94 1.48 -8.40 21.67
CA ASN A 94 1.75 -9.71 22.27
C ASN A 94 3.00 -9.71 23.16
N ILE A 95 4.06 -8.98 22.80
CA ILE A 95 5.27 -8.88 23.64
C ILE A 95 5.02 -8.03 24.88
N VAL A 96 4.21 -6.97 24.79
CA VAL A 96 3.96 -6.04 25.92
C VAL A 96 2.96 -6.60 26.92
N VAL A 97 1.97 -7.37 26.45
CA VAL A 97 0.91 -7.94 27.29
C VAL A 97 1.37 -9.22 28.03
N ASN A 98 2.33 -9.96 27.47
CA ASN A 98 2.89 -11.19 28.07
C ASN A 98 4.08 -10.92 29.00
#